data_AF-A0A820E0S8-F1
#
_entry.id   AF-A0A820E0S8-F1
#
_cell.length_a   1.000
_cell.length_b   1.000
_cell.length_c   1.000
_cell.angle_alpha   90.00
_cell.angle_beta   90.00
_cell.angle_gamma   90.00
#
_symmetry.space_group_name_H-M   'P 1'
#
loop_
_entity.id
_entity.type
_entity.pdbx_description
1 polymer ?
#
loop_
_entity_poly.entity_id
_entity_poly.type
_entity_poly.pdbx_seq_one_letter_code
_entity_poly.pdbx_strand_id
1 'polypeptide(L)'
;MASSNERISSNVNLNDYFIYCPSLCEKEGQENRKILYYYPSDVDADRQIRTVGYCEGLVKFTETFGFDDPCDSVHFQKTRLLFYKIENDICIAMSLHIPVVERKKDDKFVTEYYDENINDRIMLPILKMSYRYFVLQHGTMSTTIQHGGVEELRVVLKQHFDK
;
A
#
# COMPACT_ATOMS: atom_id res chain seq x y z
N MET A 1 -20.81 -28.44 23.64
CA MET A 1 -19.58 -29.02 23.04
C MET A 1 -19.27 -28.23 21.78
N ALA A 2 -18.32 -27.30 21.84
CA ALA A 2 -17.92 -26.49 20.69
C ALA A 2 -17.03 -27.34 19.77
N SER A 3 -17.47 -27.57 18.53
CA SER A 3 -16.65 -28.25 17.52
C SER A 3 -15.62 -27.27 16.98
N SER A 4 -14.40 -27.39 17.51
CA SER A 4 -13.19 -26.63 17.16
C SER A 4 -12.67 -26.96 15.74
N ASN A 5 -13.33 -26.47 14.68
CA ASN A 5 -12.87 -26.64 13.29
C ASN A 5 -12.89 -25.34 12.46
N GLU A 6 -12.90 -24.17 13.11
CA GLU A 6 -12.81 -22.87 12.43
C GLU A 6 -11.40 -22.31 12.58
N ARG A 7 -10.73 -22.02 11.46
CA ARG A 7 -9.53 -21.19 11.44
C ARG A 7 -9.96 -19.80 10.99
N ILE A 8 -9.90 -18.85 11.92
CA ILE A 8 -10.33 -17.47 11.73
C ILE A 8 -9.07 -16.61 11.67
N SER A 9 -8.84 -15.92 10.55
CA SER A 9 -7.98 -14.73 10.51
C SER A 9 -8.88 -13.52 10.73
N SER A 10 -9.18 -13.19 11.99
CA SER A 10 -10.20 -12.19 12.35
C SER A 10 -9.78 -10.75 12.12
N ASN A 11 -8.48 -10.51 11.93
CA ASN A 11 -7.94 -9.15 11.97
C ASN A 11 -7.60 -8.67 10.56
N VAL A 12 -7.97 -7.42 10.27
CA VAL A 12 -7.44 -6.68 9.13
C VAL A 12 -5.95 -6.50 9.35
N ASN A 13 -5.14 -6.97 8.40
CA ASN A 13 -3.68 -6.91 8.50
C ASN A 13 -3.12 -6.08 7.35
N LEU A 14 -2.14 -5.23 7.66
CA LEU A 14 -1.35 -4.53 6.66
C LEU A 14 -0.40 -5.54 6.00
N ASN A 15 -0.54 -5.74 4.69
CA ASN A 15 0.33 -6.59 3.90
C ASN A 15 1.54 -5.82 3.39
N ASP A 16 1.29 -4.68 2.75
CA ASP A 16 2.31 -3.86 2.11
C ASP A 16 1.97 -2.39 2.37
N TYR A 17 2.96 -1.59 2.73
CA TYR A 17 2.87 -0.13 2.73
C TYR A 17 4.10 0.41 2.01
N PHE A 18 3.91 1.24 1.00
CA PHE A 18 5.02 1.72 0.22
C PHE A 18 4.79 3.12 -0.33
N ILE A 19 5.90 3.80 -0.56
CA ILE A 19 5.95 5.15 -1.11
C ILE A 19 6.80 5.05 -2.37
N TYR A 20 6.27 5.57 -3.48
CA TYR A 20 6.94 5.52 -4.76
C TYR A 20 6.76 6.80 -5.56
N CYS A 21 7.68 7.04 -6.49
CA CYS A 21 7.68 8.20 -7.37
C CYS A 21 8.04 7.72 -8.80
N PRO A 22 7.04 7.52 -9.68
CA PRO A 22 7.24 6.98 -11.03
C PRO A 22 8.34 7.69 -11.84
N SER A 23 8.41 9.01 -11.74
CA SER A 23 9.38 9.87 -12.45
C SER A 23 10.85 9.59 -12.10
N LEU A 24 11.16 8.87 -11.02
CA LEU A 24 12.52 8.44 -10.71
C LEU A 24 12.98 7.23 -11.55
N CYS A 25 12.08 6.59 -12.30
CA CYS A 25 12.38 5.49 -13.20
C CYS A 25 12.49 6.00 -14.64
N GLU A 26 13.70 6.37 -15.08
CA GLU A 26 13.93 6.92 -16.42
C GLU A 26 14.04 5.86 -17.53
N LYS A 27 14.45 4.64 -17.17
CA LYS A 27 14.79 3.56 -18.11
C LYS A 27 14.34 2.20 -17.60
N GLU A 28 14.07 1.29 -18.52
CA GLU A 28 13.85 -0.13 -18.21
C GLU A 28 15.06 -0.71 -17.46
N GLY A 29 14.80 -1.51 -16.43
CA GLY A 29 15.81 -2.03 -15.51
C GLY A 29 16.18 -1.10 -14.34
N GLN A 30 15.50 0.05 -14.19
CA GLN A 30 15.66 0.97 -13.06
C GLN A 30 14.40 1.07 -12.18
N GLU A 31 13.51 0.08 -12.25
CA GLU A 31 12.21 0.09 -11.57
C GLU A 31 12.33 0.11 -10.04
N ASN A 32 13.48 -0.28 -9.49
CA ASN A 32 13.77 -0.13 -8.07
C ASN A 32 13.92 1.35 -7.66
N ARG A 33 14.36 2.23 -8.56
CA ARG A 33 14.64 3.65 -8.24
C ARG A 33 13.39 4.44 -7.86
N LYS A 34 12.23 4.09 -8.45
CA LYS A 34 10.94 4.69 -8.09
C LYS A 34 10.47 4.32 -6.70
N ILE A 35 11.04 3.30 -6.05
CA ILE A 35 10.67 2.94 -4.68
C ILE A 35 11.43 3.84 -3.70
N LEU A 36 10.69 4.62 -2.92
CA LEU A 36 11.23 5.51 -1.88
C LEU A 36 11.22 4.84 -0.52
N TYR A 37 10.20 4.03 -0.25
CA TYR A 37 10.06 3.25 0.99
C TYR A 37 9.17 2.02 0.72
N TYR A 38 9.46 0.92 1.40
CA TYR A 38 8.65 -0.30 1.36
C TYR A 38 8.64 -0.99 2.71
N TYR A 39 7.46 -1.34 3.18
CA TYR A 39 7.20 -2.14 4.36
C TYR A 39 6.32 -3.34 3.99
N PRO A 40 6.61 -4.55 4.51
CA PRO A 40 7.76 -4.85 5.35
C PRO A 40 9.07 -4.89 4.55
N SER A 41 10.18 -4.51 5.19
CA SER A 41 11.47 -4.26 4.51
C SER A 41 12.24 -5.53 4.17
N ASP A 42 11.83 -6.68 4.68
CA ASP A 42 12.38 -8.02 4.41
C ASP A 42 11.79 -8.67 3.15
N VAL A 43 10.81 -8.02 2.51
CA VAL A 43 10.29 -8.45 1.21
C VAL A 43 11.38 -8.33 0.14
N ASP A 44 11.58 -9.41 -0.62
CA ASP A 44 12.52 -9.45 -1.74
C ASP A 44 12.33 -8.29 -2.74
N ALA A 45 13.43 -7.72 -3.23
CA ALA A 45 13.42 -6.53 -4.08
C ALA A 45 12.61 -6.72 -5.37
N ASP A 46 12.69 -7.89 -6.00
CA ASP A 46 11.91 -8.17 -7.22
C ASP A 46 10.41 -8.22 -6.90
N ARG A 47 10.03 -8.72 -5.72
CA ARG A 47 8.64 -8.67 -5.26
C ARG A 47 8.19 -7.24 -5.02
N GLN A 48 9.01 -6.39 -4.38
CA GLN A 48 8.67 -4.98 -4.18
C GLN A 48 8.44 -4.27 -5.52
N ILE A 49 9.36 -4.45 -6.49
CA ILE A 49 9.26 -3.89 -7.84
C ILE A 49 7.97 -4.32 -8.53
N ARG A 50 7.64 -5.62 -8.49
CA ARG A 50 6.41 -6.15 -9.08
C ARG A 50 5.17 -5.55 -8.44
N THR A 51 5.12 -5.47 -7.10
CA THR A 51 3.97 -4.89 -6.39
C THR A 51 3.77 -3.42 -6.73
N VAL A 52 4.85 -2.62 -6.70
CA VAL A 52 4.79 -1.19 -7.06
C VAL A 52 4.38 -1.02 -8.53
N GLY A 53 4.96 -1.80 -9.44
CA GLY A 53 4.62 -1.74 -10.87
C GLY A 53 3.15 -2.11 -11.14
N TYR A 54 2.61 -3.11 -10.44
CA TYR A 54 1.20 -3.48 -10.53
C TYR A 54 0.29 -2.33 -10.07
N CYS A 55 0.58 -1.75 -8.92
CA CYS A 55 -0.16 -0.62 -8.37
C CYS A 55 -0.10 0.62 -9.25
N GLU A 56 1.08 0.97 -9.75
CA GLU A 56 1.26 2.05 -10.72
C GLU A 56 0.45 1.81 -12.01
N GLY A 57 0.47 0.57 -12.51
CA GLY A 57 -0.32 0.17 -13.69
C GLY A 57 -1.82 0.33 -13.47
N LEU A 58 -2.33 -0.06 -12.29
CA LEU A 58 -3.74 0.14 -11.93
C LEU A 58 -4.13 1.61 -11.90
N VAL A 59 -3.34 2.45 -11.22
CA VAL A 59 -3.60 3.90 -11.14
C VAL A 59 -3.62 4.51 -12.55
N LYS A 60 -2.58 4.25 -13.37
CA LYS A 60 -2.52 4.72 -14.75
C LYS A 60 -3.67 4.22 -15.61
N PHE A 61 -4.07 2.96 -15.44
CA PHE A 61 -5.23 2.40 -16.14
C PHE A 61 -6.51 3.16 -15.78
N THR A 62 -6.73 3.46 -14.50
CA THR A 62 -7.91 4.23 -14.08
C THR A 62 -7.91 5.66 -14.60
N GLU A 63 -6.74 6.31 -14.73
CA GLU A 63 -6.61 7.64 -15.32
C GLU A 63 -7.07 7.69 -16.80
N THR A 64 -6.96 6.57 -17.54
CA THR A 64 -7.42 6.52 -18.95
C THR A 64 -8.92 6.75 -19.12
N PHE A 65 -9.72 6.57 -18.07
CA PHE A 65 -11.16 6.78 -18.10
C PHE A 65 -11.59 8.23 -17.82
N GLY A 66 -10.62 9.15 -17.64
CA GLY A 66 -10.89 10.58 -17.53
C GLY A 66 -11.51 11.00 -16.21
N PHE A 67 -11.23 10.29 -15.12
CA PHE A 67 -11.57 10.75 -13.78
C PHE A 67 -10.63 11.90 -13.38
N ASP A 68 -11.19 13.00 -12.88
CA ASP A 68 -10.41 14.16 -12.43
C ASP A 68 -9.53 13.82 -11.21
N ASP A 69 -9.95 12.84 -10.40
CA ASP A 69 -9.23 12.36 -9.23
C ASP A 69 -8.63 10.96 -9.49
N PRO A 70 -7.38 10.70 -9.04
CA PRO A 70 -6.77 9.38 -9.13
C PRO A 70 -7.58 8.37 -8.29
N CYS A 71 -7.53 7.10 -8.69
CA CYS A 71 -8.19 6.02 -7.96
C CYS A 71 -7.75 5.96 -6.49
N ASP A 72 -8.69 6.13 -5.56
CA ASP A 72 -8.43 6.06 -4.12
C ASP A 72 -8.31 4.61 -3.61
N SER A 73 -9.05 3.66 -4.20
CA SER A 73 -9.10 2.28 -3.70
C SER A 73 -9.47 1.26 -4.78
N VAL A 74 -8.92 0.05 -4.66
CA VAL A 74 -9.30 -1.11 -5.50
C VAL A 74 -9.57 -2.32 -4.62
N HIS A 75 -10.66 -3.01 -4.94
CA HIS A 75 -11.22 -4.09 -4.15
C HIS A 75 -10.95 -5.42 -4.87
N PHE A 76 -10.11 -6.27 -4.29
CA PHE A 76 -9.93 -7.64 -4.74
C PHE A 76 -10.50 -8.62 -3.71
N GLN A 77 -10.71 -9.85 -4.14
CA GLN A 77 -11.25 -10.90 -3.27
C GLN A 77 -10.43 -11.08 -1.97
N LYS A 78 -9.11 -10.99 -2.04
CA LYS A 78 -8.19 -11.26 -0.92
C LYS A 78 -7.55 -10.01 -0.32
N THR A 79 -7.57 -8.90 -1.05
CA THR A 79 -6.84 -7.69 -0.67
C THR A 79 -7.61 -6.43 -1.01
N ARG A 80 -7.54 -5.43 -0.13
CA ARG A 80 -7.93 -4.05 -0.43
C ARG A 80 -6.67 -3.24 -0.71
N LEU A 81 -6.60 -2.60 -1.87
CA LEU A 81 -5.58 -1.59 -2.16
C LEU A 81 -6.13 -0.19 -1.94
N LEU A 82 -5.33 0.67 -1.34
CA LEU A 82 -5.65 2.06 -1.08
C LEU A 82 -4.49 2.92 -1.55
N PHE A 83 -4.79 4.00 -2.25
CA PHE A 83 -3.81 4.88 -2.87
C PHE A 83 -4.03 6.31 -2.38
N TYR A 84 -2.93 7.04 -2.29
CA TYR A 84 -2.96 8.46 -2.02
C TYR A 84 -1.83 9.14 -2.78
N LYS A 85 -2.20 9.88 -3.83
CA LYS A 85 -1.29 10.80 -4.50
C LYS A 85 -1.10 12.02 -3.62
N ILE A 86 0.14 12.29 -3.24
CA ILE A 86 0.50 13.41 -2.37
C ILE A 86 0.89 14.62 -3.22
N GLU A 87 2.14 15.06 -3.14
CA GLU A 87 2.68 16.17 -3.91
C GLU A 87 3.36 15.68 -5.19
N ASN A 88 3.16 16.42 -6.28
CA ASN A 88 3.77 16.14 -7.58
C ASN A 88 3.44 14.73 -8.09
N ASP A 89 4.46 13.90 -8.22
CA ASP A 89 4.40 12.53 -8.73
C ASP A 89 4.67 11.47 -7.63
N ILE A 90 4.62 11.87 -6.35
CA ILE A 90 4.82 10.91 -5.25
C ILE A 90 3.47 10.32 -4.84
N CYS A 91 3.45 9.00 -4.72
CA CYS A 91 2.28 8.23 -4.32
C CYS A 91 2.60 7.37 -3.10
N ILE A 92 1.62 7.27 -2.21
CA ILE A 92 1.61 6.34 -1.09
C ILE A 92 0.53 5.30 -1.37
N ALA A 93 0.85 4.03 -1.15
CA ALA A 93 -0.13 2.96 -1.25
C ALA A 93 -0.04 2.01 -0.05
N MET A 94 -1.19 1.45 0.31
CA MET A 94 -1.27 0.35 1.27
C MET A 94 -2.16 -0.78 0.78
N SER A 95 -1.74 -2.00 1.05
CA SER A 95 -2.45 -3.24 0.78
C SER A 95 -2.87 -3.88 2.09
N LEU A 96 -4.16 -4.15 2.25
CA LEU A 96 -4.72 -4.81 3.44
C LEU A 96 -5.20 -6.21 3.07
N HIS A 97 -4.91 -7.21 3.89
CA HIS A 97 -5.48 -8.54 3.74
C HIS A 97 -6.95 -8.53 4.20
N ILE A 98 -7.85 -9.03 3.36
CA ILE A 98 -9.26 -9.21 3.75
C ILE A 98 -9.36 -10.35 4.78
N PRO A 99 -9.98 -10.14 5.94
CA PRO A 99 -10.20 -11.19 6.93
C PRO A 99 -10.86 -12.42 6.30
N VAL A 100 -10.40 -13.61 6.68
CA VAL A 100 -10.86 -14.87 6.09
C VAL A 100 -11.23 -15.86 7.18
N VAL A 101 -12.34 -16.57 6.96
CA VAL A 101 -12.76 -17.71 7.78
C VAL A 101 -12.76 -18.94 6.91
N GLU A 102 -12.02 -19.96 7.34
CA GLU A 102 -12.09 -21.29 6.77
C GLU A 102 -12.97 -22.17 7.64
N ARG A 103 -14.07 -22.64 7.07
CA ARG A 103 -15.02 -23.56 7.72
C ARG A 103 -14.97 -24.93 7.06
N LYS A 104 -15.03 -25.99 7.87
CA LYS A 104 -15.24 -27.34 7.36
C LYS A 104 -16.74 -27.65 7.25
N LYS A 105 -17.24 -27.89 6.04
CA LYS A 105 -18.63 -28.29 5.77
C LYS A 105 -18.64 -29.52 4.85
N ASP A 106 -19.29 -30.60 5.27
CA ASP A 106 -19.42 -31.85 4.48
C ASP A 106 -18.08 -32.38 3.94
N ASP A 107 -17.06 -32.47 4.81
CA ASP A 107 -15.68 -32.84 4.49
C ASP A 107 -14.92 -31.96 3.47
N LYS A 108 -15.49 -30.79 3.11
CA LYS A 108 -14.82 -29.76 2.31
C LYS A 108 -14.50 -28.52 3.14
N PHE A 109 -13.38 -27.87 2.83
CA PHE A 109 -13.06 -26.55 3.35
C PHE A 109 -13.73 -25.49 2.48
N VAL A 110 -14.48 -24.58 3.11
CA VAL A 110 -15.10 -23.41 2.49
C VAL A 110 -14.41 -22.18 3.06
N THR A 111 -13.93 -21.32 2.16
CA THR A 111 -13.21 -20.09 2.49
C THR A 111 -14.13 -18.89 2.25
N GLU A 112 -14.44 -18.14 3.31
CA GLU A 112 -15.27 -16.94 3.28
C GLU A 112 -14.41 -15.70 3.56
N TYR A 113 -14.47 -14.71 2.67
CA TYR A 113 -13.77 -13.42 2.82
C TYR A 113 -14.76 -12.35 3.31
N TYR A 114 -14.36 -11.61 4.34
CA TYR A 114 -15.21 -10.60 5.00
C TYR A 114 -14.74 -9.21 4.60
N ASP A 115 -15.03 -8.83 3.35
CA ASP A 115 -14.67 -7.53 2.78
C ASP A 115 -15.31 -6.36 3.54
N GLU A 116 -16.52 -6.57 4.05
CA GLU A 116 -17.30 -5.62 4.84
C GLU A 116 -16.59 -5.19 6.14
N ASN A 117 -15.58 -5.93 6.59
CA ASN A 117 -14.76 -5.58 7.74
C ASN A 117 -13.72 -4.49 7.42
N ILE A 118 -13.53 -4.13 6.15
CA ILE A 118 -12.66 -3.03 5.72
C ILE A 118 -13.50 -1.89 5.17
N ASN A 119 -13.48 -0.76 5.90
CA ASN A 119 -14.18 0.45 5.49
C ASN A 119 -13.20 1.51 4.96
N ASP A 120 -13.28 1.79 3.67
CA ASP A 120 -12.41 2.76 2.99
C ASP A 120 -12.55 4.18 3.55
N ARG A 121 -13.74 4.56 4.06
CA ARG A 121 -13.96 5.86 4.70
C ARG A 121 -13.20 6.02 6.02
N ILE A 122 -12.69 4.93 6.58
CA ILE A 122 -11.83 4.90 7.76
C ILE A 122 -10.37 4.73 7.32
N MET A 123 -10.11 3.78 6.43
CA MET A 123 -8.75 3.42 6.03
C MET A 123 -8.06 4.48 5.17
N LEU A 124 -8.78 5.16 4.25
CA LEU A 124 -8.19 6.26 3.47
C LEU A 124 -7.74 7.43 4.35
N PRO A 125 -8.53 7.93 5.32
CA PRO A 125 -8.05 8.90 6.29
C PRO A 125 -6.82 8.43 7.09
N ILE A 126 -6.72 7.15 7.46
CA ILE A 126 -5.55 6.61 8.15
C ILE A 126 -4.30 6.70 7.26
N LEU A 127 -4.41 6.31 5.99
CA LEU A 127 -3.32 6.45 5.00
C LEU A 127 -2.91 7.92 4.82
N LYS A 128 -3.88 8.82 4.70
CA LYS A 128 -3.61 10.27 4.58
C LYS A 128 -2.99 10.83 5.86
N MET A 129 -3.38 10.31 7.03
CA MET A 129 -2.86 10.74 8.32
C MET A 129 -1.42 10.30 8.54
N SER A 130 -1.00 9.13 8.01
CA SER A 130 0.42 8.74 8.06
C SER A 130 1.30 9.76 7.34
N TYR A 131 0.86 10.29 6.19
CA TYR A 131 1.57 11.35 5.48
C TYR A 131 1.59 12.66 6.30
N ARG A 132 0.45 13.06 6.86
CA ARG A 132 0.38 14.29 7.67
C ARG A 132 1.29 14.24 8.89
N TYR A 133 1.42 13.08 9.51
CA TYR A 133 2.34 12.87 10.63
C TYR A 133 3.81 13.00 10.20
N PHE A 134 4.17 12.44 9.03
CA PHE A 134 5.48 12.68 8.42
C PHE A 134 5.73 14.17 8.20
N VAL A 135 4.78 14.89 7.60
CA VAL A 135 4.91 16.33 7.32
C VAL A 135 5.10 17.15 8.60
N LEU A 136 4.40 16.80 9.68
CA LEU A 136 4.55 17.47 10.97
C LEU A 136 5.98 17.37 11.54
N GLN A 137 6.68 16.26 11.30
CA GLN A 137 8.01 16.01 11.85
C GLN A 137 9.15 16.46 10.92
N HIS A 138 8.95 16.35 9.61
CA HIS A 138 10.03 16.46 8.63
C HIS A 138 9.78 17.53 7.56
N GLY A 139 8.60 18.16 7.53
CA GLY A 139 8.14 18.94 6.38
C GLY A 139 7.75 18.02 5.22
N THR A 140 7.50 18.59 4.04
CA THR A 140 7.04 17.78 2.91
C THR A 140 8.15 16.96 2.28
N MET A 141 7.78 15.86 1.61
CA MET A 141 8.76 15.03 0.89
C MET A 141 9.43 15.83 -0.24
N SER A 142 8.68 16.71 -0.90
CA SER A 142 9.22 17.62 -1.93
C SER A 142 10.30 18.54 -1.37
N THR A 143 10.06 19.14 -0.18
CA THR A 143 11.06 19.99 0.50
C THR A 143 12.30 19.21 0.92
N THR A 144 12.13 17.96 1.35
CA THR A 144 13.27 17.08 1.70
C THR A 144 14.13 16.79 0.46
N ILE A 145 13.49 16.43 -0.66
CA ILE A 145 14.17 16.20 -1.94
C ILE A 145 14.90 17.46 -2.42
N GLN A 146 14.28 18.64 -2.27
CA GLN A 146 14.88 19.90 -2.72
C GLN A 146 16.18 20.24 -1.98
N HIS A 147 16.29 19.91 -0.69
CA HIS A 147 17.43 20.31 0.14
C HIS A 147 18.58 19.30 0.16
N GLY A 148 18.32 18.00 0.15
CA GLY A 148 19.40 16.99 0.08
C GLY A 148 19.07 15.73 -0.70
N GLY A 149 18.07 15.81 -1.58
CA GLY A 149 17.86 14.84 -2.64
C GLY A 149 17.09 13.60 -2.22
N VAL A 150 16.97 12.68 -3.17
CA VAL A 150 16.16 11.46 -3.03
C VAL A 150 16.73 10.51 -1.98
N GLU A 151 18.07 10.40 -1.89
CA GLU A 151 18.70 9.50 -0.90
C GLU A 151 18.46 9.97 0.54
N GLU A 152 18.53 11.29 0.79
CA GLU A 152 18.18 11.83 2.11
C GLU A 152 16.72 11.51 2.45
N LEU A 153 15.80 11.69 1.49
CA LEU A 153 14.41 11.30 1.70
C LEU A 153 14.27 9.82 2.05
N ARG A 154 14.94 8.90 1.35
CA ARG A 154 14.87 7.45 1.68
C ARG A 154 15.33 7.17 3.11
N VAL A 155 16.39 7.83 3.56
CA VAL A 155 16.89 7.70 4.95
C VAL A 155 15.86 8.22 5.95
N VAL A 156 15.29 9.42 5.72
CA VAL A 156 14.29 10.02 6.60
C VAL A 156 13.01 9.18 6.66
N LEU A 157 12.53 8.67 5.51
CA LEU A 157 11.37 7.77 5.46
C LEU A 157 11.61 6.51 6.28
N LYS A 158 12.76 5.87 6.11
CA LYS A 158 13.12 4.69 6.89
C LYS A 158 13.15 4.99 8.39
N GLN A 159 13.79 6.09 8.79
CA GLN A 159 13.83 6.51 10.19
C GLN A 159 12.45 6.87 10.77
N HIS A 160 11.52 7.32 9.94
CA HIS A 160 10.18 7.69 10.37
C HIS A 160 9.26 6.48 10.51
N PHE A 161 9.25 5.59 9.51
CA PHE A 161 8.28 4.50 9.41
C PHE A 161 8.75 3.14 9.97
N ASP A 162 10.05 2.93 10.18
CA ASP A 162 10.58 1.69 10.83
C ASP A 162 10.57 1.76 12.37
N LYS A 163 10.10 2.87 12.97
CA LYS A 163 9.98 3.05 14.43
C LYS A 163 8.81 2.27 15.01
#